data_AF-A0A7L2IM34-F1
#
_entry.id   AF-A0A7L2IM34-F1
#
_cell.length_a   1.000
_cell.length_b   1.000
_cell.length_c   1.000
_cell.angle_alpha   90.00
_cell.angle_beta   90.00
_cell.angle_gamma   90.00
#
_symmetry.space_group_name_H-M   'P 1'
#
loop_
_entity.id
_entity.type
_entity.pdbx_description
1 polymer ?
#
loop_
_entity_poly.entity_id
_entity_poly.type
_entity_poly.pdbx_seq_one_letter_code
_entity_poly.pdbx_strand_id
1 'polypeptide(L)'
;NGNAGFQQVLERLESDPVCQRLSLKSFLILPFQRITRLKLLLQVTPDSLPCCSSSPADPPAGAPGGSTDPTSLIRSLPLQLIKDCNENVQRMKSTEELIYLSQKIEFECKV
;
A
#
# COMPACT_ATOMS: atom_id res chain seq x y z
N ASN A 1 -11.60 2.46 29.56
CA ASN A 1 -10.67 3.58 29.83
C ASN A 1 -10.50 4.39 28.56
N GLY A 2 -11.32 5.40 28.35
CA GLY A 2 -11.30 6.25 27.15
C GLY A 2 -10.77 7.63 27.51
N ASN A 3 -9.81 8.14 26.75
CA ASN A 3 -9.34 9.52 26.90
C ASN A 3 -10.44 10.47 26.37
N ALA A 4 -11.29 10.95 27.27
CA ALA A 4 -12.44 11.79 26.93
C ALA A 4 -12.02 13.11 26.22
N GLY A 5 -10.87 13.67 26.59
CA GLY A 5 -10.33 14.85 25.93
C GLY A 5 -9.96 14.59 24.47
N PHE A 6 -9.37 13.42 24.19
CA PHE A 6 -9.08 13.01 22.82
C PHE A 6 -10.36 12.81 22.00
N GLN A 7 -11.39 12.18 22.56
CA GLN A 7 -12.67 11.97 21.87
C GLN A 7 -13.34 13.30 21.51
N GLN A 8 -13.37 14.27 22.42
CA GLN A 8 -13.99 15.57 22.16
C GLN A 8 -13.27 16.35 21.04
N VAL A 9 -11.93 16.31 21.02
CA VAL A 9 -11.14 16.93 19.94
C VAL A 9 -11.38 16.20 18.62
N LEU A 10 -11.45 14.87 18.66
CA LEU A 10 -11.68 14.05 17.48
C LEU A 10 -13.07 14.34 16.86
N GLU A 11 -14.13 14.37 17.67
CA GLU A 11 -15.48 14.70 17.21
C GLU A 11 -15.55 16.10 16.59
N ARG A 12 -14.86 17.07 17.19
CA ARG A 12 -14.77 18.42 16.62
C ARG A 12 -14.09 18.42 15.25
N LEU A 13 -12.99 17.70 15.10
CA LEU A 13 -12.28 17.58 13.82
C LEU A 13 -13.12 16.86 12.76
N GLU A 14 -13.76 15.75 13.11
CA GLU A 14 -14.60 14.97 12.19
C GLU A 14 -15.87 15.71 11.75
N SER A 15 -16.31 16.71 12.51
CA SER A 15 -17.44 17.58 12.15
C SER A 15 -17.14 18.57 11.03
N ASP A 16 -15.86 18.81 10.70
CA ASP A 16 -15.46 19.73 9.64
C ASP A 16 -15.97 19.22 8.28
N PRO A 17 -16.60 20.07 7.44
CA PRO A 17 -17.05 19.66 6.11
C PRO A 17 -15.92 19.12 5.21
N VAL A 18 -14.66 19.53 5.42
CA VAL A 18 -13.50 18.99 4.67
C VAL A 18 -13.30 17.50 4.92
N CYS A 19 -13.71 17.01 6.09
CA CYS A 19 -13.62 15.60 6.46
C CYS A 19 -14.66 14.74 5.75
N GLN A 20 -15.64 15.34 5.07
CA GLN A 20 -16.69 14.64 4.31
C GLN A 20 -17.41 13.56 5.13
N ARG A 21 -17.57 13.80 6.45
CA ARG A 21 -18.17 12.87 7.42
C ARG A 21 -17.42 11.54 7.59
N LEU A 22 -16.15 11.49 7.19
CA LEU A 22 -15.30 10.32 7.42
C LEU A 22 -14.73 10.38 8.83
N SER A 23 -14.77 9.24 9.51
CA SER A 23 -14.05 9.08 10.78
C SER A 23 -12.54 9.03 10.55
N LEU A 24 -11.75 9.33 11.58
CA LEU A 24 -10.30 9.14 11.55
C LEU A 24 -9.91 7.72 11.15
N LYS A 25 -10.63 6.70 11.64
CA LYS A 25 -10.39 5.31 11.22
C LYS A 25 -10.58 5.14 9.71
N SER A 26 -11.64 5.72 9.15
CA SER A 26 -11.90 5.69 7.71
C SER A 26 -10.77 6.37 6.93
N PHE A 27 -10.30 7.55 7.38
CA PHE A 27 -9.16 8.25 6.78
C PHE A 27 -7.89 7.42 6.76
N LEU A 28 -7.57 6.74 7.86
CA LEU A 28 -6.39 5.90 7.96
C LEU A 28 -6.45 4.67 7.02
N ILE A 29 -7.65 4.26 6.60
CA ILE A 29 -7.85 3.14 5.67
C ILE A 29 -7.83 3.59 4.19
N LEU A 30 -8.16 4.86 3.89
CA LEU A 30 -8.21 5.38 2.52
C LEU A 30 -6.92 5.12 1.70
N PRO A 31 -5.70 5.27 2.23
CA PRO A 31 -4.48 4.95 1.48
C PRO A 31 -4.45 3.50 1.01
N PHE A 32 -4.80 2.54 1.87
CA PHE A 32 -4.88 1.12 1.51
C PHE A 32 -5.96 0.84 0.46
N GLN A 33 -7.11 1.52 0.57
CA GLN A 33 -8.18 1.43 -0.44
C GLN A 33 -7.74 1.99 -1.79
N ARG A 34 -7.08 3.16 -1.79
CA ARG A 34 -6.58 3.83 -3.00
C ARG A 34 -5.58 2.94 -3.73
N ILE A 35 -4.65 2.35 -2.99
CA ILE A 35 -3.63 1.45 -3.52
C ILE A 35 -4.29 0.18 -4.12
N THR A 36 -5.25 -0.43 -3.42
CA THR A 36 -5.95 -1.62 -3.91
C THR A 36 -6.74 -1.33 -5.18
N ARG A 37 -7.41 -0.16 -5.25
CA ARG A 37 -8.13 0.29 -6.45
C ARG A 37 -7.20 0.53 -7.64
N LEU A 38 -6.02 1.13 -7.41
CA LEU A 38 -5.00 1.31 -8.46
C LEU A 38 -4.53 -0.03 -9.03
N LYS A 39 -4.29 -1.02 -8.16
CA LYS A 39 -3.95 -2.40 -8.58
C LYS A 39 -5.02 -3.00 -9.48
N LEU A 40 -6.30 -2.87 -9.12
CA LEU A 40 -7.41 -3.40 -9.93
C LEU A 40 -7.52 -2.68 -11.28
N LEU A 41 -7.45 -1.35 -11.31
CA LEU A 41 -7.51 -0.58 -12.55
C LEU A 41 -6.39 -0.98 -13.51
N LEU A 42 -5.16 -1.17 -13.02
CA LEU A 42 -4.03 -1.60 -13.86
C LEU A 42 -4.14 -3.05 -14.34
N GLN A 43 -4.86 -3.91 -13.62
CA GLN A 43 -5.07 -5.32 -13.98
C GLN A 43 -6.26 -5.54 -14.91
N VAL A 44 -7.25 -4.65 -14.92
CA VAL A 44 -8.45 -4.72 -15.77
C VAL A 44 -8.24 -4.04 -17.15
N THR A 45 -7.17 -3.25 -17.28
CA THR A 45 -6.80 -2.57 -18.54
C THR A 45 -5.98 -3.38 -19.57
N PRO A 46 -5.78 -4.73 -19.52
CA PRO A 46 -5.16 -5.47 -20.64
C PRO A 46 -5.99 -5.48 -21.93
N ASP A 47 -7.33 -5.52 -21.83
CA ASP A 47 -8.21 -5.78 -22.98
C ASP A 47 -8.89 -4.52 -23.56
N SER A 48 -8.75 -3.36 -22.93
CA SER A 48 -9.51 -2.13 -23.28
C SER A 48 -8.66 -0.96 -23.78
N LEU A 49 -7.35 -1.13 -23.98
CA LEU A 49 -6.60 -0.25 -24.89
C LEU A 49 -6.44 -0.93 -26.26
N PRO A 50 -7.34 -0.69 -27.22
CA PRO A 50 -7.09 -1.02 -28.60
C PRO A 50 -6.08 -0.03 -29.20
N CYS A 51 -4.80 -0.22 -28.89
CA CYS A 51 -3.64 0.34 -29.58
C CYS A 51 -2.50 -0.67 -29.32
N CYS A 52 -2.17 -1.65 -30.15
CA CYS A 52 -2.03 -1.61 -31.59
C CYS A 52 -2.38 -2.99 -32.17
N SER A 53 -3.56 -3.11 -32.78
CA SER A 53 -3.75 -4.08 -33.85
C SER A 53 -3.02 -3.53 -35.09
N SER A 54 -1.75 -3.88 -35.27
CA SER A 54 -1.11 -3.79 -36.58
C SER A 54 -0.11 -4.95 -36.77
N SER A 55 -0.65 -5.98 -37.40
CA SER A 55 0.00 -7.01 -38.23
C SER A 55 0.70 -8.21 -37.56
N PRO A 56 0.42 -9.45 -38.03
CA PRO A 56 1.26 -10.62 -37.77
C PRO A 56 2.38 -10.66 -38.82
N ALA A 57 3.62 -10.40 -38.42
CA ALA A 57 4.79 -10.73 -39.23
C ALA A 57 6.00 -10.94 -38.30
N ASP A 58 6.34 -12.21 -38.13
CA ASP A 58 7.61 -12.84 -37.72
C ASP A 58 8.46 -12.25 -36.55
N PRO A 59 8.98 -13.11 -35.65
CA PRO A 59 9.90 -12.68 -34.60
C PRO A 59 11.36 -12.71 -35.08
N PRO A 60 12.20 -11.70 -34.78
CA PRO A 60 13.62 -11.92 -34.65
C PRO A 60 13.96 -12.12 -33.18
N ALA A 61 14.55 -13.28 -32.91
CA ALA A 61 15.24 -13.57 -31.67
C ALA A 61 16.37 -12.56 -31.42
N GLY A 62 16.51 -12.11 -30.18
CA GLY A 62 17.76 -11.54 -29.67
C GLY A 62 17.85 -10.02 -29.65
N ALA A 63 17.29 -9.39 -28.61
CA ALA A 63 17.86 -8.20 -27.97
C ALA A 63 17.20 -8.00 -26.59
N PRO A 64 17.95 -7.78 -25.49
CA PRO A 64 17.38 -7.25 -24.25
C PRO A 64 17.18 -5.74 -24.44
N GLY A 65 16.25 -5.39 -25.33
CA GLY A 65 15.86 -4.01 -25.57
C GLY A 65 14.89 -3.58 -24.50
N GLY A 66 15.34 -2.71 -23.60
CA GLY A 66 14.47 -1.99 -22.68
C GLY A 66 13.52 -1.11 -23.46
N SER A 67 12.38 -1.66 -23.88
CA SER A 67 11.21 -0.86 -24.22
C SER A 67 10.66 -0.34 -22.90
N THR A 68 11.08 0.87 -22.52
CA THR A 68 10.39 1.72 -21.56
C THR A 68 9.05 2.14 -22.17
N ASP A 69 8.18 1.17 -22.44
CA ASP A 69 6.78 1.44 -22.74
C ASP A 69 6.19 2.11 -21.49
N PRO A 70 5.71 3.37 -21.57
CA PRO A 70 5.12 4.06 -20.43
C PRO A 70 4.04 3.22 -19.75
N THR A 71 3.35 2.35 -20.49
CA THR A 71 2.35 1.41 -19.95
C THR A 71 2.97 0.41 -18.96
N SER A 72 4.15 -0.13 -19.28
CA SER A 72 4.87 -1.06 -18.41
C SER A 72 5.36 -0.38 -17.12
N LEU A 73 5.81 0.87 -17.21
CA LEU A 73 6.26 1.69 -16.08
C LEU A 73 5.09 2.10 -15.17
N ILE A 74 3.97 2.52 -15.77
CA ILE A 74 2.73 2.85 -15.06
C ILE A 74 2.19 1.63 -14.31
N ARG A 75 2.40 0.42 -14.83
CA ARG A 75 2.02 -0.83 -14.16
C ARG A 75 2.95 -1.22 -13.01
N SER A 76 4.27 -1.04 -13.18
CA SER A 76 5.26 -1.52 -12.21
C SER A 76 5.30 -0.66 -10.93
N LEU A 77 5.13 0.66 -11.04
CA LEU A 77 5.27 1.58 -9.91
C LEU A 77 4.28 1.29 -8.76
N PRO A 78 2.95 1.16 -8.97
CA PRO A 78 2.03 0.91 -7.86
C PRO A 78 2.16 -0.50 -7.30
N LEU A 79 2.53 -1.48 -8.13
CA LEU A 79 2.75 -2.86 -7.67
C LEU A 79 3.99 -2.98 -6.77
N GLN A 80 5.06 -2.27 -7.10
CA GLN A 80 6.26 -2.22 -6.26
C GLN A 80 5.98 -1.49 -4.95
N LEU A 81 5.28 -0.36 -4.99
CA LEU A 81 4.83 0.34 -3.78
C LEU A 81 3.99 -0.56 -2.87
N ILE A 82 3.07 -1.35 -3.43
CA ILE A 82 2.28 -2.33 -2.66
C ILE A 82 3.17 -3.35 -1.97
N LYS A 83 4.12 -3.90 -2.72
CA LYS A 83 5.06 -4.92 -2.21
C LYS A 83 5.85 -4.34 -1.04
N ASP A 84 6.46 -3.18 -1.22
CA ASP A 84 7.27 -2.52 -0.20
C ASP A 84 6.45 -2.17 1.04
N CYS A 85 5.22 -1.65 0.87
CA CYS A 85 4.32 -1.39 1.99
C CYS A 85 4.00 -2.66 2.79
N ASN A 86 3.68 -3.77 2.12
CA ASN A 86 3.38 -5.02 2.79
C ASN A 86 4.58 -5.57 3.56
N GLU A 87 5.79 -5.50 2.98
CA GLU A 87 7.02 -5.92 3.64
C GLU A 87 7.34 -5.07 4.86
N ASN A 88 7.14 -3.75 4.78
CA ASN A 88 7.32 -2.85 5.92
C ASN A 88 6.33 -3.17 7.07
N VAL A 89 5.07 -3.45 6.75
CA VAL A 89 4.06 -3.85 7.76
C VAL A 89 4.49 -5.13 8.48
N GLN A 90 5.00 -6.13 7.75
CA GLN A 90 5.51 -7.36 8.37
C GLN A 90 6.72 -7.09 9.26
N ARG A 91 7.69 -6.30 8.79
CA ARG A 91 8.86 -5.92 9.60
C ARG A 91 8.48 -5.18 10.88
N MET A 92 7.51 -4.27 10.80
CA MET A 92 7.03 -3.53 11.97
C MET A 92 6.39 -4.47 13.00
N LYS A 93 5.56 -5.43 12.56
CA LYS A 93 4.98 -6.45 13.45
C LYS A 93 6.04 -7.30 14.15
N SER A 94 7.01 -7.82 13.40
CA SER A 94 8.11 -8.60 13.98
C SER A 94 8.94 -7.79 14.98
N THR A 95 9.10 -6.49 14.72
CA THR A 95 9.81 -5.58 15.63
C THR A 95 9.00 -5.34 16.91
N GLU A 96 7.69 -5.10 16.80
CA GLU A 96 6.79 -4.97 17.97
C GLU A 96 6.78 -6.25 18.82
N GLU A 97 6.74 -7.42 18.20
CA GLU A 97 6.82 -8.72 18.89
C GLU A 97 8.14 -8.89 19.64
N LEU A 98 9.26 -8.52 19.01
CA LEU A 98 10.58 -8.60 19.65
C LEU A 98 10.68 -7.65 20.84
N ILE A 99 10.18 -6.42 20.71
CA ILE A 99 10.12 -5.45 21.81
C ILE A 99 9.28 -6.01 22.96
N TYR A 100 8.10 -6.55 22.65
CA TYR A 100 7.22 -7.15 23.64
C TYR A 100 7.87 -8.34 24.36
N LEU A 101 8.57 -9.22 23.63
CA LEU A 101 9.33 -10.33 24.23
C LEU A 101 10.47 -9.82 25.11
N SER A 102 11.25 -8.84 24.64
CA SER A 102 12.35 -8.26 25.40
C SER A 102 11.89 -7.66 26.73
N GLN A 103 10.70 -7.06 26.78
CA GLN A 103 10.13 -6.52 28.01
C GLN A 103 9.69 -7.61 29.00
N LYS A 104 9.52 -8.85 28.54
CA LYS A 104 9.09 -10.00 29.36
C LYS A 104 10.22 -10.91 29.79
N ILE A 105 11.40 -10.79 29.21
CA ILE A 105 12.57 -11.58 29.60
C ILE A 105 13.29 -10.83 30.74
N GLU A 106 12.92 -11.13 31.98
CA GLU A 106 13.75 -10.81 33.13
C GLU A 106 14.86 -11.85 33.24
N PHE A 107 16.12 -11.43 33.01
CA PHE A 107 17.27 -12.28 33.26
C PHE A 107 17.58 -12.26 34.76
N GLU A 108 17.19 -13.30 35.48
CA GLU A 108 17.71 -13.61 36.82
C GLU A 108 19.20 -13.93 36.70
N CYS A 109 20.05 -12.90 36.77
CA CYS A 109 21.49 -13.09 36.86
C CYS A 109 21.81 -13.55 38.29
N LYS A 110 21.84 -14.87 38.51
CA LYS A 110 22.44 -15.43 39.72
C LYS A 110 23.96 -15.26 39.63
N VAL A 111 24.46 -14.29 40.40
CA VAL A 111 25.88 -14.12 40.72
C VAL A 111 26.37 -15.30 41.56
#